data_AF-A0A498FPH2-F1
#
_entry.id   AF-A0A498FPH2-F1
#
_cell.length_a   1.000
_cell.length_b   1.000
_cell.length_c   1.000
_cell.angle_alpha   90.00
_cell.angle_beta   90.00
_cell.angle_gamma   90.00
#
_symmetry.space_group_name_H-M   'P 1'
#
loop_
_entity.id
_entity.type
_entity.pdbx_description
1 polymer ?
#
loop_
_entity_poly.entity_id
_entity_poly.type
_entity_poly.pdbx_seq_one_letter_code
_entity_poly.pdbx_strand_id
1 'polypeptide(L)'
;MSSDTEPNRDGGLYERRIGTPRTTDEVNGYWLFGFGVLLGLAGVAVFLLTESATTARGIGYALAALSPPFVMLGAVIRFPLRRPGTALGYLGTAVSVLGVVWFVNVFPDGWFRASGDPAVITVYGVGLLLIGLAGTVVPLLSDPVYEDYERMRGEAAAATATAEETSGELDAARDELAATESELEATRGELADTEAELETAREELAATESELDAAREDATAAEAAAASLRESKARFELFEDASGRPRWRLRHRNGNVIATSGQAYSSRGKAQQGLHSVRRNALGAGLLRIETPSAEAEAVADDDGPEPDDAAAPDVAIPDEAAAPESRATFELFADSADEWRFRLRHDNGNVLGDSGEGYASKSNAKRALSRLRDHAAAADYLRIDPAAFEVYEDAGGKWRWRLVHENGNVIADSGQGYASRQKARQGLDSVRSNAGGAGLEFPDGDDEGRASESKATFEVYEDAGGKWRWRLVHDNGNLIADSGGGYASKSNATDAVERVSEYAPDAGALAAGSAAFEIYEDTAGEWRWRLRHRNGNVLADSGEGYDSRSSAVEAVTRVKANAPGAETVEK
;
A
#
# COMPACT_ATOMS: atom_id res chain seq x y z
N MET A 1 -25.82 21.36 36.32
CA MET A 1 -26.99 21.51 37.21
C MET A 1 -27.21 20.18 37.90
N SER A 2 -26.57 19.97 39.03
CA SER A 2 -26.98 18.93 39.99
C SER A 2 -27.57 19.68 41.17
N SER A 3 -28.85 19.44 41.42
CA SER A 3 -29.61 20.02 42.52
C SER A 3 -29.07 19.50 43.85
N ASP A 4 -28.45 20.39 44.61
CA ASP A 4 -28.16 20.21 46.03
C ASP A 4 -29.46 19.88 46.77
N THR A 5 -29.55 18.66 47.28
CA THR A 5 -30.52 18.33 48.33
C THR A 5 -29.83 18.68 49.64
N GLU A 6 -30.17 19.84 50.21
CA GLU A 6 -29.72 20.23 51.55
C GLU A 6 -30.08 19.13 52.56
N PRO A 7 -29.11 18.55 53.29
CA PRO A 7 -29.41 17.62 54.36
C PRO A 7 -30.04 18.39 55.51
N ASN A 8 -31.27 18.00 55.85
CA ASN A 8 -32.11 18.53 56.92
C ASN A 8 -31.30 18.78 58.21
N ARG A 9 -30.87 20.03 58.43
CA ARG A 9 -30.21 20.50 59.65
C ARG A 9 -31.25 20.75 60.74
N ASP A 10 -31.84 19.68 61.25
CA ASP A 10 -32.50 19.70 62.54
C ASP A 10 -31.81 18.67 63.45
N GLY A 11 -30.57 19.01 63.84
CA GLY A 11 -29.94 18.38 64.99
C GLY A 11 -30.90 18.47 66.18
N GLY A 12 -31.33 17.31 66.68
CA GLY A 12 -32.36 17.21 67.71
C GLY A 12 -32.00 17.99 68.98
N LEU A 13 -32.94 18.09 69.93
CA LEU A 13 -32.76 18.81 71.21
C LEU A 13 -31.44 18.49 71.93
N TYR A 14 -30.97 17.24 71.83
CA TYR A 14 -29.68 16.81 72.37
C TYR A 14 -28.50 17.53 71.72
N GLU A 15 -28.42 17.52 70.39
CA GLU A 15 -27.32 18.14 69.65
C GLU A 15 -27.28 19.66 69.84
N ARG A 16 -28.46 20.29 69.92
CA ARG A 16 -28.61 21.74 70.10
C ARG A 16 -28.21 22.23 71.50
N ARG A 17 -28.28 21.39 72.54
CA ARG A 17 -28.14 21.81 73.95
C ARG A 17 -27.03 21.11 74.73
N ILE A 18 -26.58 19.94 74.30
CA ILE A 18 -25.66 19.08 75.05
C ILE A 18 -24.35 18.88 74.29
N GLY A 19 -24.42 18.53 73.00
CA GLY A 19 -23.23 18.38 72.14
C GLY A 19 -23.46 17.46 70.95
N THR A 20 -22.51 17.39 70.03
CA THR A 20 -22.57 16.50 68.85
C THR A 20 -22.44 15.03 69.27
N PRO A 21 -23.48 14.21 69.07
CA PRO A 21 -23.43 12.81 69.49
C PRO A 21 -22.45 12.02 68.63
N ARG A 22 -21.68 11.10 69.24
CA ARG A 22 -20.80 10.18 68.48
C ARG A 22 -21.55 8.98 67.93
N THR A 23 -22.67 8.62 68.56
CA THR A 23 -23.55 7.51 68.15
C THR A 23 -25.01 7.85 68.43
N THR A 24 -25.94 7.22 67.71
CA THR A 24 -27.39 7.38 67.96
C THR A 24 -27.79 6.84 69.35
N ASP A 25 -27.10 5.81 69.83
CA ASP A 25 -27.34 5.19 71.13
C ASP A 25 -27.03 6.15 72.29
N GLU A 26 -26.04 7.04 72.15
CA GLU A 26 -25.72 8.07 73.13
C GLU A 26 -26.92 8.98 73.45
N VAL A 27 -27.66 9.39 72.40
CA VAL A 27 -28.84 10.26 72.51
C VAL A 27 -30.00 9.50 73.18
N ASN A 28 -30.24 8.27 72.74
CA ASN A 28 -31.31 7.43 73.29
C ASN A 28 -31.06 7.08 74.75
N GLY A 29 -29.82 6.72 75.11
CA GLY A 29 -29.40 6.43 76.47
C GLY A 29 -29.56 7.63 77.41
N TYR A 30 -29.23 8.84 76.94
CA TYR A 30 -29.45 10.07 77.71
C TYR A 30 -30.92 10.32 78.05
N TRP A 31 -31.80 10.23 77.06
CA TRP A 31 -33.24 10.44 77.29
C TRP A 31 -33.84 9.34 78.16
N LEU A 32 -33.39 8.09 78.01
CA LEU A 32 -33.83 6.97 78.83
C LEU A 32 -33.37 7.10 80.29
N PHE A 33 -32.14 7.57 80.51
CA PHE A 33 -31.65 7.91 81.84
C PHE A 33 -32.50 9.02 82.48
N GLY A 34 -32.75 10.10 81.74
CA GLY A 34 -33.60 11.20 82.19
C GLY A 34 -35.02 10.74 82.53
N PHE A 35 -35.62 9.89 81.69
CA PHE A 35 -36.91 9.27 81.94
C PHE A 35 -36.92 8.44 83.23
N GLY A 36 -35.90 7.61 83.44
CA GLY A 36 -35.76 6.81 84.66
C GLY A 36 -35.68 7.67 85.93
N VAL A 37 -34.94 8.79 85.89
CA VAL A 37 -34.86 9.74 87.01
C VAL A 37 -36.22 10.39 87.28
N LEU A 38 -36.90 10.87 86.23
CA LEU A 38 -38.23 11.48 86.35
C LEU A 38 -39.27 10.50 86.90
N LEU A 39 -39.22 9.23 86.47
CA LEU A 39 -40.09 8.17 86.96
C LEU A 39 -39.90 7.93 88.46
N GLY A 40 -38.65 7.93 88.94
CA GLY A 40 -38.31 7.80 90.35
C GLY A 40 -38.82 8.98 91.18
N LEU A 41 -38.60 10.21 90.70
CA LEU A 41 -39.11 11.43 91.35
C LEU A 41 -40.64 11.44 91.42
N ALA A 42 -41.32 11.03 90.35
CA ALA A 42 -42.77 10.89 90.34
C ALA A 42 -43.25 9.85 91.35
N GLY A 43 -42.57 8.70 91.44
CA GLY A 43 -42.86 7.68 92.45
C GLY A 43 -42.72 8.19 93.88
N VAL A 44 -41.65 8.93 94.18
CA VAL A 44 -41.43 9.57 95.49
C VAL A 44 -42.51 10.62 95.78
N ALA A 45 -42.86 11.46 94.80
CA ALA A 45 -43.91 12.47 94.99
C ALA A 45 -45.27 11.82 95.30
N VAL A 46 -45.66 10.79 94.55
CA VAL A 46 -46.88 10.02 94.82
C VAL A 46 -46.81 9.38 96.21
N PHE A 47 -45.68 8.80 96.60
CA PHE A 47 -45.49 8.21 97.92
C PHE A 47 -45.66 9.23 99.06
N LEU A 48 -45.17 10.47 98.91
CA LEU A 48 -45.26 11.52 99.93
C LEU A 48 -46.66 12.15 100.01
N LEU A 49 -47.36 12.23 98.88
CA LEU A 49 -48.68 12.87 98.79
C LEU A 49 -49.86 11.92 99.09
N THR A 50 -49.58 10.65 99.34
CA THR A 50 -50.62 9.62 99.55
C THR A 50 -50.55 9.04 100.96
N GLU A 51 -51.74 8.84 101.53
CA GLU A 51 -51.87 8.21 102.84
C GLU A 51 -51.33 6.77 102.81
N SER A 52 -50.82 6.31 103.96
CA SER A 52 -50.35 4.94 104.11
C SER A 52 -51.47 3.94 103.84
N ALA A 53 -51.11 2.76 103.29
CA ALA A 53 -52.04 1.67 102.97
C ALA A 53 -53.10 1.95 101.88
N THR A 54 -52.85 2.92 100.99
CA THR A 54 -53.71 3.18 99.82
C THR A 54 -53.13 2.59 98.51
N THR A 55 -53.99 2.29 97.53
CA THR A 55 -53.57 1.85 96.18
C THR A 55 -52.68 2.88 95.50
N ALA A 56 -52.95 4.18 95.71
CA ALA A 56 -52.14 5.27 95.17
C ALA A 56 -50.68 5.21 95.67
N ARG A 57 -50.47 4.85 96.95
CA ARG A 57 -49.13 4.65 97.51
C ARG A 57 -48.40 3.45 96.91
N GLY A 58 -49.14 2.38 96.58
CA GLY A 58 -48.62 1.22 95.83
C GLY A 58 -48.07 1.60 94.45
N ILE A 59 -48.76 2.50 93.74
CA ILE A 59 -48.28 3.06 92.46
C ILE A 59 -46.98 3.84 92.68
N GLY A 60 -46.88 4.61 93.78
CA GLY A 60 -45.64 5.30 94.14
C GLY A 60 -44.43 4.36 94.29
N TYR A 61 -44.62 3.21 94.96
CA TYR A 61 -43.57 2.19 95.07
C TYR A 61 -43.21 1.55 93.73
N ALA A 62 -44.20 1.24 92.89
CA ALA A 62 -43.94 0.66 91.56
C ALA A 62 -43.15 1.62 90.65
N LEU A 63 -43.53 2.91 90.63
CA LEU A 63 -42.81 3.94 89.87
C LEU A 63 -41.37 4.12 90.39
N ALA A 64 -41.19 4.14 91.71
CA ALA A 64 -39.86 4.19 92.32
C ALA A 64 -39.02 2.95 92.00
N ALA A 65 -39.61 1.76 91.97
CA ALA A 65 -38.94 0.51 91.63
C ALA A 65 -38.64 0.37 90.12
N LEU A 66 -39.37 1.04 89.24
CA LEU A 66 -39.04 1.06 87.81
C LEU A 66 -37.87 1.99 87.49
N SER A 67 -37.55 2.95 88.36
CA SER A 67 -36.50 3.93 88.12
C SER A 67 -35.10 3.31 87.92
N PRO A 68 -34.57 2.43 88.81
CA PRO A 68 -33.22 1.90 88.67
C PRO A 68 -32.95 1.13 87.36
N PRO A 69 -33.83 0.23 86.87
CA PRO A 69 -33.64 -0.45 85.60
C PRO A 69 -33.51 0.50 84.39
N PHE A 70 -34.32 1.57 84.34
CA PHE A 70 -34.26 2.54 83.24
C PHE A 70 -33.04 3.46 83.34
N VAL A 71 -32.65 3.87 84.55
CA VAL A 71 -31.43 4.63 84.79
C VAL A 71 -30.19 3.82 84.41
N MET A 72 -30.11 2.57 84.85
CA MET A 72 -28.98 1.69 84.53
C MET A 72 -28.92 1.39 83.04
N LEU A 73 -30.05 1.06 82.39
CA LEU A 73 -30.09 0.82 80.95
C LEU A 73 -29.69 2.08 80.15
N GLY A 74 -30.18 3.26 80.54
CA GLY A 74 -29.78 4.53 79.92
C GLY A 74 -28.28 4.81 80.04
N ALA A 75 -27.68 4.51 81.20
CA ALA A 75 -26.23 4.62 81.40
C ALA A 75 -25.44 3.59 80.57
N VAL A 76 -25.94 2.35 80.47
CA VAL A 76 -25.32 1.25 79.71
C VAL A 76 -25.33 1.54 78.21
N ILE A 77 -26.48 1.96 77.66
CA ILE A 77 -26.62 2.30 76.23
C ILE A 77 -25.76 3.51 75.82
N ARG A 78 -25.42 4.39 76.78
CA ARG A 78 -24.54 5.54 76.50
C ARG A 78 -23.10 5.13 76.20
N PHE A 79 -22.67 3.95 76.65
CA PHE A 79 -21.42 3.37 76.20
C PHE A 79 -21.61 2.78 74.79
N PRO A 80 -20.60 2.85 73.91
CA PRO A 80 -20.67 2.26 72.57
C PRO A 80 -20.60 0.73 72.66
N LEU A 81 -21.66 0.11 73.18
CA LEU A 81 -21.75 -1.32 73.36
C LEU A 81 -22.12 -1.99 72.03
N ARG A 82 -21.49 -3.14 71.77
CA ARG A 82 -21.90 -4.01 70.66
C ARG A 82 -23.30 -4.55 70.94
N ARG A 83 -24.01 -4.95 69.87
CA ARG A 83 -25.35 -5.56 69.91
C ARG A 83 -25.61 -6.56 71.05
N PRO A 84 -24.70 -7.50 71.41
CA PRO A 84 -24.94 -8.41 72.54
C PRO A 84 -25.02 -7.71 73.90
N GLY A 85 -24.23 -6.65 74.12
CA GLY A 85 -24.27 -5.87 75.36
C GLY A 85 -25.59 -5.10 75.49
N THR A 86 -26.00 -4.44 74.41
CA THR A 86 -27.29 -3.74 74.36
C THR A 86 -28.48 -4.69 74.52
N ALA A 87 -28.44 -5.87 73.87
CA ALA A 87 -29.47 -6.89 74.00
C ALA A 87 -29.58 -7.45 75.43
N LEU A 88 -28.44 -7.70 76.09
CA LEU A 88 -28.39 -8.16 77.47
C LEU A 88 -28.93 -7.10 78.44
N GLY A 89 -28.64 -5.82 78.19
CA GLY A 89 -29.22 -4.69 78.91
C GLY A 89 -30.75 -4.64 78.80
N TYR A 90 -31.29 -4.72 77.58
CA TYR A 90 -32.75 -4.73 77.37
C TYR A 90 -33.43 -5.94 78.03
N LEU A 91 -32.80 -7.12 77.95
CA LEU A 91 -33.29 -8.33 78.61
C LEU A 91 -33.37 -8.14 80.13
N GLY A 92 -32.31 -7.61 80.74
CA GLY A 92 -32.28 -7.31 82.17
C GLY A 92 -33.36 -6.31 82.59
N THR A 93 -33.59 -5.26 81.80
CA THR A 93 -34.67 -4.29 82.05
C THR A 93 -36.04 -4.94 81.94
N ALA A 94 -36.29 -5.78 80.93
CA ALA A 94 -37.55 -6.49 80.78
C ALA A 94 -37.84 -7.41 81.99
N VAL A 95 -36.82 -8.13 82.46
CA VAL A 95 -36.93 -8.99 83.66
C VAL A 95 -37.24 -8.16 84.91
N SER A 96 -36.58 -7.01 85.09
CA SER A 96 -36.87 -6.10 86.21
C SER A 96 -38.30 -5.54 86.16
N VAL A 97 -38.78 -5.12 84.98
CA VAL A 97 -40.15 -4.62 84.79
C VAL A 97 -41.17 -5.71 85.11
N LEU A 98 -40.93 -6.95 84.67
CA LEU A 98 -41.77 -8.10 85.03
C LEU A 98 -41.80 -8.34 86.55
N GLY A 99 -40.66 -8.19 87.22
CA GLY A 99 -40.57 -8.22 88.68
C GLY A 99 -41.47 -7.17 89.35
N VAL A 100 -41.48 -5.92 88.84
CA VAL A 100 -42.34 -4.86 89.37
C VAL A 100 -43.83 -5.11 89.08
N VAL A 101 -44.19 -5.59 87.89
CA VAL A 101 -45.58 -5.93 87.57
C VAL A 101 -46.08 -7.06 88.46
N TRP A 102 -45.25 -8.09 88.68
CA TRP A 102 -45.56 -9.19 89.57
C TRP A 102 -45.72 -8.73 91.02
N PHE A 103 -44.85 -7.83 91.48
CA PHE A 103 -44.95 -7.18 92.79
C PHE A 103 -46.30 -6.48 93.00
N VAL A 104 -46.76 -5.68 92.03
CA VAL A 104 -48.05 -4.97 92.13
C VAL A 104 -49.22 -5.95 92.16
N ASN A 105 -49.14 -7.07 91.45
CA ASN A 105 -50.22 -8.06 91.41
C ASN A 105 -50.36 -8.87 92.72
N VAL A 106 -49.26 -9.18 93.38
CA VAL A 106 -49.23 -10.01 94.61
C VAL A 106 -49.62 -9.22 95.87
N PHE A 107 -49.61 -7.88 95.82
CA PHE A 107 -49.87 -7.00 96.98
C PHE A 107 -50.94 -5.92 96.70
N PRO A 108 -52.22 -6.28 96.49
CA PRO A 108 -53.27 -5.31 96.14
C PRO A 108 -53.84 -4.50 97.32
N ASP A 109 -53.84 -5.03 98.55
CA ASP A 109 -54.51 -4.43 99.71
C ASP A 109 -53.51 -4.00 100.80
N GLY A 110 -53.39 -2.69 101.07
CA GLY A 110 -52.81 -2.14 102.29
C GLY A 110 -51.43 -2.69 102.73
N TRP A 111 -50.46 -2.67 101.82
CA TRP A 111 -49.03 -3.04 101.94
C TRP A 111 -48.38 -3.04 103.35
N PHE A 112 -48.61 -4.10 104.14
CA PHE A 112 -47.76 -4.48 105.27
C PHE A 112 -47.64 -6.02 105.35
N ARG A 113 -46.49 -6.56 104.98
CA ARG A 113 -46.03 -7.89 105.39
C ARG A 113 -44.61 -7.75 105.93
N ALA A 114 -44.36 -8.25 107.14
CA ALA A 114 -43.08 -8.14 107.83
C ALA A 114 -41.90 -8.84 107.10
N SER A 115 -42.18 -9.58 106.03
CA SER A 115 -41.20 -10.14 105.09
C SER A 115 -41.80 -10.05 103.68
N GLY A 116 -41.17 -9.30 102.77
CA GLY A 116 -41.58 -9.25 101.36
C GLY A 116 -41.49 -10.63 100.69
N ASP A 117 -42.02 -10.76 99.46
CA ASP A 117 -41.93 -12.01 98.70
C ASP A 117 -40.51 -12.21 98.14
N PRO A 118 -39.75 -13.24 98.58
CA PRO A 118 -38.39 -13.45 98.14
C PRO A 118 -38.27 -13.69 96.63
N ALA A 119 -39.26 -14.33 96.01
CA ALA A 119 -39.21 -14.67 94.59
C ALA A 119 -39.29 -13.41 93.71
N VAL A 120 -40.15 -12.46 94.09
CA VAL A 120 -40.29 -11.18 93.39
C VAL A 120 -39.00 -10.37 93.49
N ILE A 121 -38.39 -10.32 94.69
CA ILE A 121 -37.12 -9.63 94.93
C ILE A 121 -35.99 -10.29 94.13
N THR A 122 -35.95 -11.62 94.06
CA THR A 122 -34.96 -12.35 93.25
C THR A 122 -35.10 -12.03 91.77
N VAL A 123 -36.30 -12.06 91.20
CA VAL A 123 -36.51 -11.73 89.77
C VAL A 123 -36.06 -10.31 89.46
N TYR A 124 -36.46 -9.35 90.29
CA TYR A 124 -36.03 -7.95 90.12
C TYR A 124 -34.51 -7.79 90.27
N GLY A 125 -33.89 -8.46 91.25
CA GLY A 125 -32.45 -8.46 91.45
C GLY A 125 -31.65 -9.08 90.30
N VAL A 126 -32.14 -10.19 89.72
CA VAL A 126 -31.55 -10.82 88.53
C VAL A 126 -31.61 -9.87 87.33
N GLY A 127 -32.73 -9.18 87.14
CA GLY A 127 -32.85 -8.17 86.08
C GLY A 127 -31.81 -7.06 86.21
N LEU A 128 -31.64 -6.49 87.41
CA LEU A 128 -30.60 -5.48 87.67
C LEU A 128 -29.17 -6.02 87.45
N LEU A 129 -28.91 -7.26 87.86
CA LEU A 129 -27.59 -7.89 87.67
C LEU A 129 -27.26 -8.04 86.17
N LEU A 130 -28.21 -8.46 85.34
CA LEU A 130 -28.02 -8.58 83.89
C LEU A 130 -27.69 -7.23 83.25
N ILE A 131 -28.37 -6.15 83.65
CA ILE A 131 -28.06 -4.79 83.17
C ILE A 131 -26.64 -4.38 83.60
N GLY A 132 -26.25 -4.69 84.85
CA GLY A 132 -24.90 -4.42 85.35
C GLY A 132 -23.80 -5.16 84.58
N LEU A 133 -24.01 -6.44 84.29
CA LEU A 133 -23.08 -7.27 83.49
C LEU A 133 -22.95 -6.78 82.06
N ALA A 134 -24.04 -6.31 81.45
CA ALA A 134 -24.03 -5.70 80.12
C ALA A 134 -23.10 -4.48 80.03
N GLY A 135 -23.10 -3.62 81.06
CA GLY A 135 -22.25 -2.43 81.09
C GLY A 135 -20.80 -2.68 81.51
N THR A 136 -20.51 -3.76 82.25
CA THR A 136 -19.19 -3.97 82.88
C THR A 136 -18.36 -5.07 82.24
N VAL A 137 -18.98 -6.19 81.86
CA VAL A 137 -18.27 -7.39 81.41
C VAL A 137 -18.19 -7.47 79.89
N VAL A 138 -19.28 -7.12 79.20
CA VAL A 138 -19.34 -7.20 77.73
C VAL A 138 -18.29 -6.33 77.04
N PRO A 139 -18.00 -5.08 77.48
CA PRO A 139 -16.91 -4.28 76.92
C PRO A 139 -15.53 -4.91 77.06
N LEU A 140 -15.26 -5.61 78.16
CA LEU A 140 -13.95 -6.21 78.44
C LEU A 140 -13.70 -7.46 77.58
N LEU A 141 -14.76 -8.13 77.14
CA LEU A 141 -14.67 -9.31 76.27
C LEU A 141 -14.73 -8.96 74.78
N SER A 142 -15.15 -7.73 74.45
CA SER A 142 -15.32 -7.26 73.07
C SER A 142 -14.16 -6.34 72.70
N ASP A 143 -13.03 -6.90 72.28
CA ASP A 143 -11.83 -6.11 71.97
C ASP A 143 -12.05 -5.23 70.72
N PRO A 144 -12.00 -3.89 70.81
CA PRO A 144 -12.23 -3.00 69.67
C PRO A 144 -11.01 -2.86 68.74
N VAL A 145 -9.81 -3.30 69.15
CA VAL A 145 -8.56 -2.97 68.43
C VAL A 145 -8.29 -3.89 67.23
N TYR A 146 -8.80 -5.12 67.24
CA TYR A 146 -8.43 -6.12 66.24
C TYR A 146 -9.11 -5.89 64.87
N GLU A 147 -10.41 -5.54 64.87
CA GLU A 147 -11.18 -5.36 63.63
C GLU A 147 -10.81 -4.05 62.90
N ASP A 148 -10.48 -2.98 63.62
CA ASP A 148 -10.02 -1.73 63.00
C ASP A 148 -8.62 -1.87 62.38
N TYR A 149 -7.76 -2.70 62.98
CA TYR A 149 -6.45 -3.02 62.40
C TYR A 149 -6.57 -3.80 61.09
N GLU A 150 -7.47 -4.79 61.01
CA GLU A 150 -7.71 -5.53 59.77
C GLU A 150 -8.28 -4.64 58.66
N ARG A 151 -9.18 -3.69 59.01
CA ARG A 151 -9.71 -2.71 58.04
C ARG A 151 -8.59 -1.81 57.50
N MET A 152 -7.78 -1.22 58.37
CA MET A 152 -6.66 -0.36 57.93
C MET A 152 -5.64 -1.15 57.09
N ARG A 153 -5.38 -2.41 57.44
CA ARG A 153 -4.51 -3.28 56.66
C ARG A 153 -5.09 -3.58 55.27
N GLY A 154 -6.40 -3.80 55.18
CA GLY A 154 -7.10 -4.00 53.91
C GLY A 154 -7.08 -2.76 53.02
N GLU A 155 -7.33 -1.58 53.60
CA GLU A 155 -7.26 -0.30 52.89
C GLU A 155 -5.84 0.01 52.40
N ALA A 156 -4.81 -0.23 53.23
CA ALA A 156 -3.42 -0.07 52.84
C ALA A 156 -3.01 -1.04 51.72
N ALA A 157 -3.42 -2.30 51.80
CA ALA A 157 -3.16 -3.29 50.76
C ALA A 157 -3.85 -2.92 49.44
N ALA A 158 -5.09 -2.43 49.49
CA ALA A 158 -5.80 -1.95 48.31
C ALA A 158 -5.11 -0.73 47.68
N ALA A 159 -4.68 0.23 48.51
CA ALA A 159 -3.94 1.41 48.04
C ALA A 159 -2.61 1.03 47.38
N THR A 160 -1.87 0.07 47.95
CA THR A 160 -0.64 -0.46 47.33
C THR A 160 -0.92 -1.15 46.01
N ALA A 161 -1.97 -1.97 45.92
CA ALA A 161 -2.34 -2.64 44.68
C ALA A 161 -2.68 -1.64 43.56
N THR A 162 -3.43 -0.58 43.87
CA THR A 162 -3.71 0.49 42.91
C THR A 162 -2.44 1.25 42.51
N ALA A 163 -1.52 1.49 43.45
CA ALA A 163 -0.25 2.14 43.14
C ALA A 163 0.62 1.28 42.20
N GLU A 164 0.68 -0.03 42.43
CA GLU A 164 1.38 -0.98 41.56
C GLU A 164 0.76 -1.05 40.16
N GLU A 165 -0.58 -1.05 40.07
CA GLU A 165 -1.31 -0.99 38.79
C GLU A 165 -0.96 0.28 38.01
N THR A 166 -1.04 1.46 38.65
CA THR A 166 -0.69 2.73 38.01
C THR A 166 0.79 2.82 37.62
N SER A 167 1.68 2.20 38.40
CA SER A 167 3.10 2.11 38.04
C SER A 167 3.29 1.25 36.80
N GLY A 168 2.59 0.12 36.72
CA GLY A 168 2.63 -0.75 35.55
C GLY A 168 2.09 -0.07 34.29
N GLU A 169 0.99 0.69 34.40
CA GLU A 169 0.48 1.50 33.30
C GLU A 169 1.48 2.59 32.87
N LEU A 170 2.15 3.24 33.82
CA LEU A 170 3.14 4.28 33.53
C LEU A 170 4.37 3.70 32.83
N ASP A 171 4.85 2.52 33.24
CA ASP A 171 5.98 1.87 32.61
C ASP A 171 5.62 1.37 31.20
N ALA A 172 4.42 0.83 31.00
CA ALA A 172 3.92 0.48 29.67
C ALA A 172 3.83 1.71 28.73
N ALA A 173 3.33 2.85 29.24
CA ALA A 173 3.27 4.09 28.48
C ALA A 173 4.66 4.64 28.13
N ARG A 174 5.67 4.44 29.00
CA ARG A 174 7.06 4.81 28.71
C ARG A 174 7.67 3.92 27.64
N ASP A 175 7.41 2.62 27.69
CA ASP A 175 7.88 1.68 26.66
C ASP A 175 7.25 1.99 25.30
N GLU A 176 5.95 2.31 25.27
CA GLU A 176 5.26 2.77 24.05
C GLU A 176 5.87 4.08 23.53
N LEU A 177 6.14 5.06 24.40
CA LEU A 177 6.80 6.30 24.01
C LEU A 177 8.19 6.05 23.40
N ALA A 178 9.02 5.22 24.04
CA ALA A 178 10.35 4.88 23.54
C ALA A 178 10.29 4.17 22.17
N ALA A 179 9.30 3.29 21.95
CA ALA A 179 9.06 2.68 20.65
C ALA A 179 8.70 3.73 19.60
N THR A 180 7.78 4.65 19.90
CA THR A 180 7.40 5.72 18.96
C THR A 180 8.55 6.69 18.66
N GLU A 181 9.41 6.99 19.63
CA GLU A 181 10.61 7.81 19.41
C GLU A 181 11.59 7.11 18.46
N SER A 182 11.80 5.80 18.62
CA SER A 182 12.65 5.01 17.72
C SER A 182 12.08 4.95 16.30
N GLU A 183 10.76 4.78 16.15
CA GLU A 183 10.08 4.83 14.84
C GLU A 183 10.23 6.19 14.17
N LEU A 184 10.14 7.28 14.95
CA LEU A 184 10.32 8.64 14.46
C LEU A 184 11.76 8.92 14.01
N GLU A 185 12.76 8.38 14.71
CA GLU A 185 14.16 8.46 14.28
C GLU A 185 14.41 7.68 12.99
N ALA A 186 13.82 6.48 12.86
CA ALA A 186 13.92 5.70 11.62
C ALA A 186 13.30 6.44 10.44
N THR A 187 12.09 7.00 10.59
CA THR A 187 11.43 7.78 9.52
C THR A 187 12.20 9.07 9.18
N ARG A 188 12.86 9.71 10.14
CA ARG A 188 13.74 10.84 9.84
C ARG A 188 14.98 10.43 9.05
N GLY A 189 15.54 9.25 9.32
CA GLY A 189 16.61 8.66 8.52
C GLY A 189 16.17 8.43 7.07
N GLU A 190 15.04 7.74 6.89
CA GLU A 190 14.45 7.50 5.55
C GLU A 190 14.18 8.80 4.78
N LEU A 191 13.70 9.85 5.48
CA LEU A 191 13.49 11.15 4.86
C LEU A 191 14.80 11.79 4.38
N ALA A 192 15.87 11.73 5.19
CA ALA A 192 17.17 12.26 4.81
C ALA A 192 17.77 11.53 3.60
N ASP A 193 17.63 10.20 3.54
CA ASP A 193 18.06 9.40 2.40
C ASP A 193 17.27 9.76 1.14
N THR A 194 15.96 9.95 1.27
CA THR A 194 15.10 10.38 0.15
C THR A 194 15.46 11.78 -0.34
N GLU A 195 15.80 12.70 0.56
CA GLU A 195 16.27 14.05 0.21
C GLU A 195 17.60 14.01 -0.54
N ALA A 196 18.54 13.15 -0.15
CA ALA A 196 19.81 12.95 -0.85
C ALA A 196 19.59 12.36 -2.26
N GLU A 197 18.73 11.34 -2.40
CA GLU A 197 18.37 10.79 -3.71
C GLU A 197 17.73 11.84 -4.63
N LEU A 198 16.90 12.73 -4.07
CA LEU A 198 16.26 13.81 -4.83
C LEU A 198 17.30 14.83 -5.33
N GLU A 199 18.32 15.13 -4.54
CA GLU A 199 19.42 16.01 -4.94
C GLU A 199 20.21 15.40 -6.10
N THR A 200 20.60 14.12 -6.00
CA THR A 200 21.28 13.42 -7.10
C THR A 200 20.43 13.40 -8.38
N ALA A 201 19.14 13.10 -8.27
CA ALA A 201 18.24 13.09 -9.42
C ALA A 201 18.09 14.48 -10.08
N ARG A 202 18.18 15.56 -9.31
CA ARG A 202 18.17 16.95 -9.84
C ARG A 202 19.45 17.27 -10.58
N GLU A 203 20.60 16.81 -10.09
CA GLU A 203 21.89 16.98 -10.78
C GLU A 203 21.91 16.21 -12.11
N GLU A 204 21.44 14.95 -12.12
CA GLU A 204 21.31 14.15 -13.35
C GLU A 204 20.36 14.79 -14.37
N LEU A 205 19.25 15.36 -13.90
CA LEU A 205 18.32 16.10 -14.77
C LEU A 205 18.99 17.31 -15.39
N ALA A 206 19.72 18.10 -14.60
CA ALA A 206 20.43 19.29 -15.10
C ALA A 206 21.52 18.91 -16.13
N ALA A 207 22.22 17.80 -15.93
CA ALA A 207 23.18 17.27 -16.90
C ALA A 207 22.47 16.86 -18.21
N THR A 208 21.34 16.15 -18.11
CA THR A 208 20.55 15.71 -19.26
C THR A 208 19.97 16.90 -20.04
N GLU A 209 19.50 17.95 -19.36
CA GLU A 209 19.03 19.18 -19.99
C GLU A 209 20.14 19.88 -20.77
N SER A 210 21.35 19.93 -20.20
CA SER A 210 22.53 20.48 -20.88
C SER A 210 22.91 19.67 -22.13
N GLU A 211 22.86 18.34 -22.06
CA GLU A 211 23.11 17.47 -23.23
C GLU A 211 22.03 17.66 -24.32
N LEU A 212 20.77 17.81 -23.92
CA LEU A 212 19.66 18.03 -24.84
C LEU A 212 19.81 19.37 -25.57
N ASP A 213 20.22 20.43 -24.88
CA ASP A 213 20.44 21.73 -25.49
C ASP A 213 21.62 21.70 -26.47
N ALA A 214 22.72 21.02 -26.13
CA ALA A 214 23.82 20.79 -27.07
C ALA A 214 23.38 20.01 -28.32
N ALA A 215 22.60 18.93 -28.14
CA ALA A 215 22.07 18.15 -29.26
C ALA A 215 21.13 18.97 -30.16
N ARG A 216 20.34 19.89 -29.58
CA ARG A 216 19.49 20.81 -30.34
C ARG A 216 20.33 21.80 -31.15
N GLU A 217 21.40 22.35 -30.58
CA GLU A 217 22.33 23.20 -31.32
C GLU A 217 22.95 22.46 -32.50
N ASP A 218 23.43 21.24 -32.29
CA ASP A 218 23.97 20.38 -33.34
C ASP A 218 22.95 20.08 -34.45
N ALA A 219 21.70 19.77 -34.07
CA ALA A 219 20.63 19.55 -35.04
C ALA A 219 20.36 20.80 -35.88
N THR A 220 20.27 21.98 -35.26
CA THR A 220 20.09 23.25 -36.00
C THR A 220 21.26 23.56 -36.94
N ALA A 221 22.49 23.26 -36.52
CA ALA A 221 23.68 23.41 -37.34
C ALA A 221 23.67 22.43 -38.54
N ALA A 222 23.26 21.18 -38.31
CA ALA A 222 23.11 20.17 -39.36
C ALA A 222 22.02 20.56 -40.37
N GLU A 223 20.88 21.06 -39.90
CA GLU A 223 19.81 21.58 -40.76
C GLU A 223 20.28 22.76 -41.61
N ALA A 224 21.01 23.71 -41.01
CA ALA A 224 21.59 24.84 -41.73
C ALA A 224 22.63 24.39 -42.78
N ALA A 225 23.47 23.42 -42.45
CA ALA A 225 24.42 22.81 -43.39
C ALA A 225 23.69 22.13 -44.55
N ALA A 226 22.66 21.33 -44.27
CA ALA A 226 21.84 20.68 -45.28
C ALA A 226 21.10 21.69 -46.17
N ALA A 227 20.59 22.80 -45.61
CA ALA A 227 19.99 23.89 -46.38
C ALA A 227 21.02 24.53 -47.31
N SER A 228 22.25 24.78 -46.84
CA SER A 228 23.33 25.35 -47.67
C SER A 228 23.73 24.43 -48.83
N LEU A 229 23.74 23.11 -48.63
CA LEU A 229 24.03 22.13 -49.67
C LEU A 229 22.95 22.11 -50.78
N ARG A 230 21.71 22.49 -50.45
CA ARG A 230 20.61 22.59 -51.41
C ARG A 230 20.60 23.92 -52.18
N GLU A 231 21.38 24.93 -51.75
CA GLU A 231 21.47 26.21 -52.45
C GLU A 231 22.46 26.13 -53.64
N SER A 232 21.93 25.90 -54.84
CA SER A 232 22.76 25.87 -56.05
C SER A 232 23.00 27.27 -56.63
N LYS A 233 24.27 27.64 -56.83
CA LYS A 233 24.69 28.85 -57.56
C LYS A 233 24.69 28.67 -59.09
N ALA A 234 24.24 27.51 -59.57
CA ALA A 234 24.22 27.15 -60.98
C ALA A 234 22.81 26.79 -61.44
N ARG A 235 22.53 26.98 -62.74
CA ARG A 235 21.26 26.68 -63.37
C ARG A 235 21.47 25.74 -64.54
N PHE A 236 20.59 24.76 -64.65
CA PHE A 236 20.52 23.93 -65.84
C PHE A 236 19.77 24.66 -66.96
N GLU A 237 20.39 24.67 -68.13
CA GLU A 237 19.86 25.23 -69.37
C GLU A 237 19.65 24.09 -70.36
N LEU A 238 18.45 24.01 -70.94
CA LEU A 238 18.16 23.10 -72.04
C LEU A 238 18.21 23.89 -73.35
N PHE A 239 19.02 23.45 -74.30
CA PHE A 239 19.25 24.15 -75.56
C PHE A 239 19.37 23.16 -76.72
N GLU A 240 19.33 23.65 -77.95
CA GLU A 240 19.58 22.85 -79.15
C GLU A 240 21.00 23.14 -79.67
N ASP A 241 21.71 22.09 -80.08
CA ASP A 241 23.02 22.26 -80.72
C ASP A 241 22.89 22.73 -82.18
N ALA A 242 24.03 22.95 -82.85
CA ALA A 242 24.04 23.42 -84.24
C ALA A 242 23.35 22.44 -85.22
N SER A 243 23.08 21.20 -84.80
CA SER A 243 22.35 20.18 -85.56
C SER A 243 20.85 20.12 -85.20
N GLY A 244 20.36 21.04 -84.35
CA GLY A 244 18.98 21.07 -83.87
C GLY A 244 18.67 19.99 -82.82
N ARG A 245 19.68 19.30 -82.28
CA ARG A 245 19.46 18.22 -81.30
C ARG A 245 19.47 18.76 -79.87
N PRO A 246 18.51 18.36 -79.01
CA PRO A 246 18.44 18.80 -77.62
C PRO A 246 19.65 18.38 -76.78
N ARG A 247 20.19 19.32 -76.01
CA ARG A 247 21.26 19.12 -75.01
C ARG A 247 20.95 19.89 -73.73
N TRP A 248 21.59 19.51 -72.64
CA TRP A 248 21.56 20.28 -71.39
C TRP A 248 22.97 20.73 -71.02
N ARG A 249 23.07 21.89 -70.35
CA ARG A 249 24.30 22.36 -69.70
C ARG A 249 24.00 22.97 -68.35
N LEU A 250 24.91 22.82 -67.40
CA LEU A 250 24.89 23.49 -66.10
C LEU A 250 25.76 24.75 -66.18
N ARG A 251 25.14 25.92 -66.04
CA ARG A 251 25.83 27.20 -66.04
C ARG A 251 25.86 27.80 -64.64
N HIS A 252 27.04 28.14 -64.16
CA HIS A 252 27.19 28.89 -62.92
C HIS A 252 26.70 30.34 -63.10
N ARG A 253 26.28 30.99 -62.02
CA ARG A 253 25.87 32.41 -62.04
C ARG A 253 26.92 33.40 -62.58
N ASN A 254 28.20 33.03 -62.59
CA ASN A 254 29.27 33.83 -63.19
C ASN A 254 29.39 33.67 -64.71
N GLY A 255 28.52 32.87 -65.33
CA GLY A 255 28.50 32.61 -66.76
C GLY A 255 29.29 31.38 -67.20
N ASN A 256 30.11 30.76 -66.35
CA ASN A 256 30.90 29.58 -66.76
C ASN A 256 30.02 28.33 -66.87
N VAL A 257 30.27 27.53 -67.91
CA VAL A 257 29.68 26.19 -68.04
C VAL A 257 30.49 25.23 -67.17
N ILE A 258 29.82 24.52 -66.25
CA ILE A 258 30.44 23.57 -65.31
C ILE A 258 30.24 22.12 -65.78
N ALA A 259 29.12 21.84 -66.44
CA ALA A 259 28.82 20.52 -66.99
C ALA A 259 27.96 20.64 -68.25
N THR A 260 28.07 19.67 -69.15
CA THR A 260 27.23 19.54 -70.34
C THR A 260 26.90 18.08 -70.59
N SER A 261 25.80 17.80 -71.27
CA SER A 261 25.59 16.46 -71.83
C SER A 261 26.66 16.19 -72.90
N GLY A 262 27.45 15.13 -72.72
CA GLY A 262 28.48 14.72 -73.69
C GLY A 262 27.86 14.42 -75.06
N GLN A 263 26.69 13.79 -75.05
CA GLN A 263 25.93 13.45 -76.26
C GLN A 263 24.67 14.31 -76.43
N ALA A 264 24.18 14.36 -77.67
CA ALA A 264 22.92 15.00 -78.00
C ALA A 264 21.76 14.01 -77.86
N TYR A 265 20.63 14.46 -77.32
CA TYR A 265 19.46 13.61 -77.15
C TYR A 265 18.57 13.62 -78.39
N SER A 266 17.80 12.55 -78.57
CA SER A 266 16.82 12.42 -79.66
C SER A 266 15.59 13.31 -79.48
N SER A 267 15.29 13.77 -78.26
CA SER A 267 14.16 14.64 -77.97
C SER A 267 14.36 15.48 -76.70
N ARG A 268 13.56 16.54 -76.59
CA ARG A 268 13.58 17.46 -75.44
C ARG A 268 13.19 16.76 -74.12
N GLY A 269 12.24 15.83 -74.18
CA GLY A 269 11.83 15.03 -73.02
C GLY A 269 12.94 14.10 -72.52
N LYS A 270 13.70 13.48 -73.44
CA LYS A 270 14.86 12.65 -73.07
C LYS A 270 16.00 13.48 -72.45
N ALA A 271 16.25 14.69 -72.97
CA ALA A 271 17.20 15.61 -72.34
C ALA A 271 16.77 16.04 -70.92
N GLN A 272 15.47 16.22 -70.68
CA GLN A 272 14.92 16.52 -69.35
C GLN A 272 15.05 15.33 -68.39
N GLN A 273 14.82 14.10 -68.86
CA GLN A 273 15.02 12.88 -68.07
C GLN A 273 16.49 12.70 -67.68
N GLY A 274 17.42 12.87 -68.63
CA GLY A 274 18.86 12.82 -68.36
C GLY A 274 19.29 13.90 -67.35
N LEU A 275 18.77 15.12 -67.51
CA LEU A 275 18.96 16.20 -66.54
C LEU A 275 18.43 15.85 -65.14
N HIS A 276 17.24 15.25 -65.04
CA HIS A 276 16.65 14.85 -63.76
C HIS A 276 17.51 13.77 -63.06
N SER A 277 18.04 12.81 -63.83
CA SER A 277 18.97 11.80 -63.31
C SER A 277 20.23 12.44 -62.73
N VAL A 278 20.84 13.39 -63.44
CA VAL A 278 22.03 14.12 -62.94
C VAL A 278 21.70 14.89 -61.65
N ARG A 279 20.55 15.58 -61.59
CA ARG A 279 20.14 16.31 -60.37
C ARG A 279 19.94 15.41 -59.16
N ARG A 280 19.45 14.19 -59.37
CA ARG A 280 19.21 13.22 -58.29
C ARG A 280 20.51 12.58 -57.80
N ASN A 281 21.36 12.17 -58.72
CA ASN A 281 22.51 11.34 -58.40
C ASN A 281 23.78 12.14 -58.09
N ALA A 282 23.85 13.42 -58.47
CA ALA A 282 25.05 14.22 -58.24
C ALA A 282 25.33 14.48 -56.75
N LEU A 283 24.29 14.68 -55.93
CA LEU A 283 24.44 14.91 -54.48
C LEU A 283 24.58 13.55 -53.77
N GLY A 284 25.82 13.06 -53.66
CA GLY A 284 26.14 11.75 -53.08
C GLY A 284 26.98 10.83 -53.98
N ALA A 285 27.21 11.21 -55.23
CA ALA A 285 28.14 10.50 -56.11
C ALA A 285 29.58 10.57 -55.56
N GLY A 286 30.22 9.41 -55.36
CA GLY A 286 31.62 9.32 -54.95
C GLY A 286 32.58 9.81 -56.05
N LEU A 287 33.69 10.42 -55.66
CA LEU A 287 34.75 10.82 -56.58
C LEU A 287 35.68 9.63 -56.84
N LEU A 288 35.63 9.06 -58.05
CA LEU A 288 36.62 8.09 -58.50
C LEU A 288 37.75 8.82 -59.24
N ARG A 289 38.96 8.84 -58.67
CA ARG A 289 40.15 9.38 -59.34
C ARG A 289 40.76 8.31 -60.24
N ILE A 290 40.52 8.42 -61.54
CA ILE A 290 41.21 7.62 -62.57
C ILE A 290 42.42 8.43 -63.03
N GLU A 291 43.64 7.93 -62.80
CA GLU A 291 44.86 8.55 -63.31
C GLU A 291 45.15 8.01 -64.72
N THR A 292 44.62 8.69 -65.74
CA THR A 292 44.96 8.41 -67.14
C THR A 292 46.14 9.31 -67.56
N PRO A 293 47.25 8.77 -68.10
CA PRO A 293 48.35 9.57 -68.64
C PRO A 293 47.85 10.52 -69.75
N SER A 294 48.28 11.78 -69.69
CA SER A 294 47.85 12.90 -70.55
C SER A 294 47.86 12.65 -72.07
N ALA A 295 48.60 11.65 -72.57
CA ALA A 295 48.69 11.33 -73.98
C ALA A 295 47.54 10.44 -74.52
N GLU A 296 46.79 9.76 -73.64
CA GLU A 296 45.69 8.85 -74.04
C GLU A 296 44.30 9.48 -73.86
N ALA A 297 44.18 10.59 -73.13
CA ALA A 297 42.91 11.27 -72.88
C ALA A 297 42.34 12.01 -74.12
N GLU A 298 43.17 12.36 -75.11
CA GLU A 298 42.72 13.00 -76.36
C GLU A 298 42.02 12.02 -77.33
N ALA A 299 42.09 10.70 -77.10
CA ALA A 299 41.52 9.68 -77.99
C ALA A 299 40.12 9.18 -77.58
N VAL A 300 39.59 9.56 -76.41
CA VAL A 300 38.33 9.03 -75.84
C VAL A 300 37.12 9.95 -76.12
N ALA A 301 37.03 10.50 -77.33
CA ALA A 301 35.94 11.41 -77.71
C ALA A 301 34.79 10.76 -78.52
N ASP A 302 34.90 9.50 -78.95
CA ASP A 302 33.88 8.81 -79.76
C ASP A 302 33.65 7.35 -79.29
N ASP A 303 33.27 7.16 -78.03
CA ASP A 303 32.80 5.85 -77.56
C ASP A 303 31.27 5.85 -77.38
N ASP A 304 30.56 5.49 -78.45
CA ASP A 304 29.17 5.00 -78.41
C ASP A 304 29.19 3.53 -77.94
N GLY A 305 29.54 3.32 -76.67
CA GLY A 305 29.46 2.01 -76.03
C GLY A 305 28.01 1.50 -75.92
N PRO A 306 27.77 0.19 -75.98
CA PRO A 306 26.42 -0.37 -75.90
C PRO A 306 25.77 -0.07 -74.54
N GLU A 307 24.48 0.28 -74.60
CA GLU A 307 23.60 0.51 -73.45
C GLU A 307 23.62 -0.73 -72.53
N PRO A 308 23.95 -0.60 -71.23
CA PRO A 308 23.90 -1.72 -70.30
C PRO A 308 22.43 -2.16 -70.10
N ASP A 309 22.18 -3.48 -70.15
CA ASP A 309 20.87 -4.13 -70.01
C ASP A 309 20.20 -3.94 -68.62
N ASP A 310 20.81 -3.14 -67.76
CA ASP A 310 20.39 -2.86 -66.38
C ASP A 310 19.60 -1.54 -66.27
N ALA A 311 19.30 -0.89 -67.41
CA ALA A 311 18.57 0.39 -67.46
C ALA A 311 17.06 0.27 -67.13
N ALA A 312 16.58 -0.89 -66.72
CA ALA A 312 15.21 -1.12 -66.28
C ALA A 312 15.13 -1.32 -64.75
N ALA A 313 15.16 -0.20 -64.03
CA ALA A 313 14.74 0.03 -62.63
C ALA A 313 15.59 -0.60 -61.51
N PRO A 314 15.73 0.12 -60.38
CA PRO A 314 14.68 0.03 -59.36
C PRO A 314 14.08 1.39 -58.95
N ASP A 315 12.75 1.39 -58.81
CA ASP A 315 11.97 2.43 -58.12
C ASP A 315 12.39 2.46 -56.64
N VAL A 316 13.24 3.41 -56.28
CA VAL A 316 13.43 3.83 -54.89
C VAL A 316 12.58 5.08 -54.68
N ALA A 317 11.40 4.89 -54.10
CA ALA A 317 10.55 5.96 -53.61
C ALA A 317 11.23 6.64 -52.41
N ILE A 318 11.42 7.95 -52.50
CA ILE A 318 11.84 8.81 -51.39
C ILE A 318 10.57 9.24 -50.64
N PRO A 319 10.39 8.96 -49.33
CA PRO A 319 9.25 9.48 -48.59
C PRO A 319 9.44 10.99 -48.31
N ASP A 320 8.37 11.74 -48.54
CA ASP A 320 8.19 13.12 -48.11
C ASP A 320 7.71 13.12 -46.65
N GLU A 321 8.50 13.65 -45.71
CA GLU A 321 8.20 13.64 -44.28
C GLU A 321 7.00 14.53 -43.87
N ALA A 322 6.34 15.20 -44.82
CA ALA A 322 5.15 16.01 -44.59
C ALA A 322 3.86 15.47 -45.26
N ALA A 323 3.92 14.32 -45.95
CA ALA A 323 2.74 13.68 -46.54
C ALA A 323 2.28 12.51 -45.67
N ALA A 324 0.97 12.39 -45.42
CA ALA A 324 0.40 11.17 -44.84
C ALA A 324 0.85 9.97 -45.69
N PRO A 325 1.27 8.83 -45.09
CA PRO A 325 1.80 7.71 -45.87
C PRO A 325 0.77 7.27 -46.90
N GLU A 326 1.07 7.46 -48.19
CA GLU A 326 0.24 6.97 -49.29
C GLU A 326 0.23 5.45 -49.21
N SER A 327 -0.82 4.90 -48.60
CA SER A 327 -0.98 3.47 -48.50
C SER A 327 -1.37 2.92 -49.86
N ARG A 328 -0.65 1.88 -50.28
CA ARG A 328 -0.97 1.08 -51.47
C ARG A 328 -1.89 -0.08 -51.14
N ALA A 329 -2.62 0.03 -50.04
CA ALA A 329 -3.54 -0.99 -49.59
C ALA A 329 -4.83 -0.35 -49.09
N THR A 330 -5.92 -1.09 -49.25
CA THR A 330 -7.24 -0.69 -48.82
C THR A 330 -7.78 -1.73 -47.83
N PHE A 331 -8.37 -1.27 -46.74
CA PHE A 331 -9.16 -2.13 -45.86
C PHE A 331 -10.53 -2.37 -46.47
N GLU A 332 -10.80 -3.62 -46.84
CA GLU A 332 -12.13 -4.06 -47.25
C GLU A 332 -12.90 -4.54 -46.02
N LEU A 333 -14.02 -3.89 -45.70
CA LEU A 333 -14.94 -4.28 -44.65
C LEU A 333 -16.15 -4.99 -45.28
N PHE A 334 -16.39 -6.25 -44.92
CA PHE A 334 -17.43 -7.10 -45.53
C PHE A 334 -18.11 -8.00 -44.50
N ALA A 335 -19.33 -8.45 -44.78
CA ALA A 335 -19.99 -9.53 -44.03
C ALA A 335 -19.65 -10.88 -44.69
N ASP A 336 -19.29 -11.88 -43.89
CA ASP A 336 -19.04 -13.22 -44.37
C ASP A 336 -20.34 -14.04 -44.54
N SER A 337 -20.21 -15.30 -44.93
CA SER A 337 -21.36 -16.21 -45.11
C SER A 337 -22.08 -16.60 -43.81
N ALA A 338 -21.53 -16.22 -42.65
CA ALA A 338 -22.11 -16.43 -41.33
C ALA A 338 -22.73 -15.14 -40.75
N ASP A 339 -22.89 -14.10 -41.57
CA ASP A 339 -23.33 -12.75 -41.18
C ASP A 339 -22.40 -12.06 -40.15
N GLU A 340 -21.16 -12.54 -40.03
CA GLU A 340 -20.13 -11.90 -39.19
C GLU A 340 -19.36 -10.87 -40.02
N TRP A 341 -19.08 -9.71 -39.41
CA TRP A 341 -18.31 -8.65 -40.05
C TRP A 341 -16.82 -8.94 -39.95
N ARG A 342 -16.12 -8.93 -41.08
CA ARG A 342 -14.66 -9.10 -41.16
C ARG A 342 -14.02 -7.94 -41.90
N PHE A 343 -12.73 -7.76 -41.68
CA PHE A 343 -11.93 -6.85 -42.50
C PHE A 343 -10.69 -7.55 -43.03
N ARG A 344 -10.27 -7.17 -44.24
CA ARG A 344 -8.98 -7.58 -44.79
C ARG A 344 -8.24 -6.38 -45.37
N LEU A 345 -6.93 -6.33 -45.17
CA LEU A 345 -6.06 -5.36 -45.82
C LEU A 345 -5.63 -5.93 -47.16
N ARG A 346 -6.07 -5.34 -48.27
CA ARG A 346 -5.69 -5.77 -49.61
C ARG A 346 -4.79 -4.73 -50.26
N HIS A 347 -3.62 -5.15 -50.71
CA HIS A 347 -2.73 -4.31 -51.51
C HIS A 347 -3.27 -4.13 -52.93
N ASP A 348 -2.90 -3.04 -53.61
CA ASP A 348 -3.37 -2.71 -54.96
C ASP A 348 -3.02 -3.77 -56.03
N ASN A 349 -2.03 -4.61 -55.75
CA ASN A 349 -1.65 -5.75 -56.59
C ASN A 349 -2.60 -6.96 -56.43
N GLY A 350 -3.61 -6.86 -55.58
CA GLY A 350 -4.60 -7.91 -55.30
C GLY A 350 -4.27 -8.81 -54.10
N ASN A 351 -3.04 -8.76 -53.58
CA ASN A 351 -2.61 -9.61 -52.47
C ASN A 351 -3.26 -9.18 -51.15
N VAL A 352 -3.70 -10.15 -50.36
CA VAL A 352 -4.16 -9.90 -48.99
C VAL A 352 -2.93 -9.80 -48.11
N LEU A 353 -2.76 -8.65 -47.46
CA LEU A 353 -1.65 -8.40 -46.55
C LEU A 353 -1.97 -8.84 -45.13
N GLY A 354 -3.25 -8.99 -44.76
CA GLY A 354 -3.71 -9.51 -43.47
C GLY A 354 -5.23 -9.46 -43.33
N ASP A 355 -5.78 -10.30 -42.46
CA ASP A 355 -7.22 -10.41 -42.14
C ASP A 355 -7.49 -10.16 -40.65
N SER A 356 -8.74 -9.93 -40.26
CA SER A 356 -9.16 -9.73 -38.88
C SER A 356 -9.03 -10.97 -38.00
N GLY A 357 -8.84 -12.15 -38.62
CA GLY A 357 -8.67 -13.45 -37.96
C GLY A 357 -9.95 -14.02 -37.34
N GLU A 358 -10.78 -13.14 -36.78
CA GLU A 358 -12.09 -13.43 -36.20
C GLU A 358 -13.19 -12.63 -36.88
N GLY A 359 -14.42 -13.14 -36.80
CA GLY A 359 -15.62 -12.46 -37.24
C GLY A 359 -16.23 -11.63 -36.11
N TYR A 360 -16.65 -10.41 -36.42
CA TYR A 360 -17.28 -9.52 -35.46
C TYR A 360 -18.80 -9.55 -35.60
N ALA A 361 -19.51 -9.69 -34.49
CA ALA A 361 -20.97 -9.69 -34.46
C ALA A 361 -21.63 -8.39 -34.99
N SER A 362 -20.88 -7.32 -35.22
CA SER A 362 -21.42 -6.11 -35.84
C SER A 362 -20.35 -5.29 -36.57
N LYS A 363 -20.80 -4.55 -37.60
CA LYS A 363 -20.00 -3.57 -38.35
C LYS A 363 -19.26 -2.57 -37.46
N SER A 364 -19.93 -2.08 -36.42
CA SER A 364 -19.35 -1.12 -35.47
C SER A 364 -18.24 -1.72 -34.62
N ASN A 365 -18.29 -3.03 -34.34
CA ASN A 365 -17.20 -3.74 -33.66
C ASN A 365 -15.99 -3.88 -34.58
N ALA A 366 -16.22 -4.28 -35.83
CA ALA A 366 -15.18 -4.39 -36.85
C ALA A 366 -14.48 -3.04 -37.11
N LYS A 367 -15.23 -1.93 -37.21
CA LYS A 367 -14.64 -0.58 -37.36
C LYS A 367 -13.79 -0.16 -36.16
N ARG A 368 -14.20 -0.51 -34.93
CA ARG A 368 -13.42 -0.23 -33.72
C ARG A 368 -12.14 -1.08 -33.65
N ALA A 369 -12.22 -2.34 -34.03
CA ALA A 369 -11.06 -3.21 -34.13
C ALA A 369 -10.08 -2.70 -35.20
N LEU A 370 -10.60 -2.24 -36.33
CA LEU A 370 -9.81 -1.65 -37.41
C LEU A 370 -9.08 -0.37 -36.99
N SER A 371 -9.74 0.52 -36.25
CA SER A 371 -9.08 1.72 -35.69
C SER A 371 -7.90 1.33 -34.80
N ARG A 372 -8.10 0.36 -33.90
CA ARG A 372 -7.02 -0.13 -33.03
C ARG A 372 -5.89 -0.75 -33.84
N LEU A 373 -6.18 -1.53 -34.88
CA LEU A 373 -5.16 -2.08 -35.76
C LEU A 373 -4.31 -0.96 -36.39
N ARG A 374 -4.92 0.12 -36.91
CA ARG A 374 -4.17 1.26 -37.47
C ARG A 374 -3.26 1.92 -36.45
N ASP A 375 -3.79 2.17 -35.25
CA ASP A 375 -3.06 2.84 -34.17
C ASP A 375 -1.86 2.02 -33.69
N HIS A 376 -1.96 0.68 -33.72
CA HIS A 376 -0.94 -0.20 -33.17
C HIS A 376 0.01 -0.77 -34.23
N ALA A 377 -0.38 -0.87 -35.50
CA ALA A 377 0.43 -1.51 -36.53
C ALA A 377 1.78 -0.80 -36.79
N ALA A 378 1.80 0.54 -36.80
CA ALA A 378 3.04 1.30 -36.98
C ALA A 378 3.99 1.19 -35.78
N ALA A 379 3.43 1.20 -34.57
CA ALA A 379 4.15 1.20 -33.30
C ALA A 379 4.43 -0.21 -32.75
N ALA A 380 3.91 -1.26 -33.38
CA ALA A 380 4.10 -2.64 -32.96
C ALA A 380 5.54 -3.09 -33.17
N ASP A 381 6.21 -3.51 -32.10
CA ASP A 381 7.52 -4.14 -32.18
C ASP A 381 7.40 -5.58 -32.72
N TYR A 382 8.47 -6.06 -33.36
CA TYR A 382 8.59 -7.48 -33.68
C TYR A 382 8.71 -8.24 -32.36
N LEU A 383 7.81 -9.18 -32.08
CA LEU A 383 7.96 -10.09 -30.95
C LEU A 383 9.09 -11.08 -31.32
N ARG A 384 10.33 -10.71 -31.03
CA ARG A 384 11.44 -11.66 -31.04
C ARG A 384 11.70 -12.11 -29.61
N ILE A 385 11.03 -13.19 -29.21
CA ILE A 385 11.45 -14.00 -28.08
C ILE A 385 12.28 -15.12 -28.71
N ASP A 386 13.61 -14.94 -28.76
CA ASP A 386 14.53 -15.89 -29.39
C ASP A 386 15.88 -15.80 -28.68
N PRO A 387 16.13 -16.61 -27.63
CA PRO A 387 15.18 -17.49 -26.93
C PRO A 387 14.42 -16.79 -25.78
N ALA A 388 14.77 -15.54 -25.43
CA ALA A 388 14.09 -14.78 -24.37
C ALA A 388 13.92 -13.29 -24.71
N ALA A 389 12.96 -12.62 -24.07
CA ALA A 389 12.74 -11.18 -24.18
C ALA A 389 12.32 -10.56 -22.84
N PHE A 390 12.71 -9.31 -22.60
CA PHE A 390 12.24 -8.52 -21.47
C PHE A 390 10.85 -7.96 -21.77
N GLU A 391 9.88 -8.18 -20.90
CA GLU A 391 8.59 -7.49 -20.90
C GLU A 391 8.59 -6.42 -19.81
N VAL A 392 8.47 -5.15 -20.19
CA VAL A 392 8.35 -4.02 -19.24
C VAL A 392 6.88 -3.68 -19.07
N TYR A 393 6.31 -3.84 -17.88
CA TYR A 393 4.88 -3.67 -17.61
C TYR A 393 4.59 -2.87 -16.33
N GLU A 394 3.38 -2.34 -16.22
CA GLU A 394 2.88 -1.68 -15.01
C GLU A 394 2.06 -2.71 -14.20
N ASP A 395 2.38 -2.86 -12.91
CA ASP A 395 1.68 -3.76 -12.00
C ASP A 395 0.35 -3.18 -11.50
N ALA A 396 -0.45 -3.98 -10.79
CA ALA A 396 -1.75 -3.54 -10.27
C ALA A 396 -1.66 -2.39 -9.26
N GLY A 397 -0.47 -2.14 -8.70
CA GLY A 397 -0.18 -1.02 -7.79
C GLY A 397 0.35 0.23 -8.50
N GLY A 398 0.37 0.26 -9.83
CA GLY A 398 0.88 1.38 -10.62
C GLY A 398 2.41 1.49 -10.65
N LYS A 399 3.14 0.47 -10.17
CA LYS A 399 4.60 0.44 -10.24
C LYS A 399 5.04 -0.26 -11.51
N TRP A 400 6.12 0.23 -12.12
CA TRP A 400 6.70 -0.37 -13.30
C TRP A 400 7.61 -1.53 -12.91
N ARG A 401 7.50 -2.65 -13.61
CA ARG A 401 8.32 -3.84 -13.44
C ARG A 401 8.79 -4.33 -14.79
N TRP A 402 9.79 -5.20 -14.77
CA TRP A 402 10.15 -5.96 -15.94
C TRP A 402 10.24 -7.45 -15.57
N ARG A 403 10.05 -8.32 -16.56
CA ARG A 403 10.31 -9.76 -16.45
C ARG A 403 10.99 -10.28 -17.71
N LEU A 404 11.91 -11.21 -17.56
CA LEU A 404 12.53 -11.93 -18.66
C LEU A 404 11.69 -13.18 -18.95
N VAL A 405 11.11 -13.23 -20.14
CA VAL A 405 10.22 -14.30 -20.58
C VAL A 405 10.92 -15.12 -21.65
N HIS A 406 11.03 -16.42 -21.44
CA HIS A 406 11.53 -17.37 -22.43
C HIS A 406 10.46 -17.67 -23.48
N GLU A 407 10.84 -18.15 -24.67
CA GLU A 407 9.92 -18.47 -25.79
C GLU A 407 8.83 -19.50 -25.43
N ASN A 408 9.05 -20.30 -24.38
CA ASN A 408 8.08 -21.26 -23.84
C ASN A 408 7.06 -20.61 -22.88
N GLY A 409 7.13 -19.30 -22.67
CA GLY A 409 6.24 -18.52 -21.80
C GLY A 409 6.64 -18.51 -20.32
N ASN A 410 7.73 -19.19 -19.94
CA ASN A 410 8.20 -19.18 -18.55
C ASN A 410 8.92 -17.87 -18.23
N VAL A 411 8.57 -17.28 -17.08
CA VAL A 411 9.35 -16.20 -16.49
C VAL A 411 10.58 -16.80 -15.85
N ILE A 412 11.76 -16.39 -16.32
CA ILE A 412 13.04 -16.89 -15.83
C ILE A 412 13.76 -15.88 -14.95
N ALA A 413 13.40 -14.59 -15.00
CA ALA A 413 13.84 -13.54 -14.09
C ALA A 413 12.81 -12.43 -13.99
N ASP A 414 12.77 -11.70 -12.87
CA ASP A 414 12.03 -10.45 -12.73
C ASP A 414 12.82 -9.38 -11.98
N SER A 415 12.27 -8.17 -11.95
CA SER A 415 12.93 -7.01 -11.35
C SER A 415 13.12 -7.08 -9.83
N GLY A 416 12.46 -8.00 -9.11
CA GLY A 416 12.43 -8.12 -7.65
C GLY A 416 11.68 -6.98 -6.94
N GLN A 417 11.65 -5.80 -7.55
CA GLN A 417 11.07 -4.56 -7.03
C GLN A 417 10.23 -3.83 -8.08
N GLY A 418 9.33 -2.97 -7.61
CA GLY A 418 8.53 -2.07 -8.45
C GLY A 418 9.17 -0.69 -8.55
N TYR A 419 9.45 -0.25 -9.77
CA TYR A 419 10.00 1.07 -10.09
C TYR A 419 8.92 2.15 -10.18
N ALA A 420 9.29 3.38 -9.83
CA ALA A 420 8.38 4.54 -9.91
C ALA A 420 8.05 4.97 -11.34
N SER A 421 8.86 4.57 -12.34
CA SER A 421 8.64 4.94 -13.74
C SER A 421 9.13 3.87 -14.70
N ARG A 422 8.56 3.89 -15.92
CA ARG A 422 8.98 3.02 -17.03
C ARG A 422 10.44 3.19 -17.39
N GLN A 423 10.97 4.41 -17.30
CA GLN A 423 12.38 4.70 -17.58
C GLN A 423 13.28 4.04 -16.53
N LYS A 424 12.93 4.11 -15.24
CA LYS A 424 13.66 3.41 -14.17
C LYS A 424 13.62 1.89 -14.35
N ALA A 425 12.48 1.34 -14.77
CA ALA A 425 12.39 -0.09 -15.12
C ALA A 425 13.27 -0.47 -16.31
N ARG A 426 13.42 0.41 -17.31
CA ARG A 426 14.38 0.22 -18.42
C ARG A 426 15.82 0.29 -17.97
N GLN A 427 16.18 1.26 -17.12
CA GLN A 427 17.53 1.31 -16.55
C GLN A 427 17.85 0.04 -15.74
N GLY A 428 16.88 -0.47 -14.99
CA GLY A 428 16.98 -1.76 -14.30
C GLY A 428 17.25 -2.93 -15.24
N LEU A 429 16.47 -3.07 -16.33
CA LEU A 429 16.66 -4.16 -17.30
C LEU A 429 18.00 -4.03 -18.06
N ASP A 430 18.42 -2.81 -18.39
CA ASP A 430 19.69 -2.56 -19.09
C ASP A 430 20.90 -2.86 -18.19
N SER A 431 20.75 -2.67 -16.86
CA SER A 431 21.73 -3.12 -15.87
C SER A 431 21.85 -4.65 -15.85
N VAL A 432 20.73 -5.38 -15.93
CA VAL A 432 20.76 -6.85 -16.04
C VAL A 432 21.39 -7.30 -17.35
N ARG A 433 21.04 -6.68 -18.49
CA ARG A 433 21.64 -6.97 -19.80
C ARG A 433 23.16 -6.81 -19.78
N SER A 434 23.65 -5.76 -19.11
CA SER A 434 25.08 -5.43 -19.08
C SER A 434 25.90 -6.29 -18.12
N ASN A 435 25.27 -6.85 -17.07
CA ASN A 435 26.00 -7.54 -16.01
C ASN A 435 25.74 -9.05 -15.95
N ALA A 436 24.58 -9.55 -16.36
CA ALA A 436 24.21 -10.96 -16.17
C ALA A 436 25.19 -11.95 -16.85
N GLY A 437 25.62 -11.68 -18.09
CA GLY A 437 26.51 -12.59 -18.82
C GLY A 437 27.93 -12.73 -18.23
N GLY A 438 28.35 -11.76 -17.41
CA GLY A 438 29.66 -11.75 -16.75
C GLY A 438 29.60 -11.91 -15.23
N ALA A 439 28.41 -12.08 -14.65
CA ALA A 439 28.24 -12.09 -13.21
C ALA A 439 28.94 -13.26 -12.52
N GLY A 440 29.40 -13.00 -11.30
CA GLY A 440 29.89 -14.05 -10.40
C GLY A 440 28.74 -14.92 -9.89
N LEU A 441 29.07 -16.05 -9.27
CA LEU A 441 28.10 -16.94 -8.63
C LEU A 441 28.57 -17.25 -7.21
N GLU A 442 27.73 -17.00 -6.22
CA GLU A 442 28.01 -17.16 -4.80
C GLU A 442 26.93 -18.01 -4.11
N PHE A 443 27.37 -18.86 -3.17
CA PHE A 443 26.53 -19.72 -2.36
C PHE A 443 26.77 -19.45 -0.86
N PRO A 444 25.74 -19.53 0.01
CA PRO A 444 25.84 -19.27 1.45
C PRO A 444 26.91 -20.08 2.19
N ASP A 445 27.19 -21.30 1.72
CA ASP A 445 28.09 -22.24 2.38
C ASP A 445 29.57 -22.08 1.94
N GLY A 446 29.86 -21.16 1.01
CA GLY A 446 31.23 -20.90 0.53
C GLY A 446 31.82 -22.02 -0.34
N ASP A 447 30.97 -22.79 -1.02
CA ASP A 447 31.36 -23.93 -1.85
C ASP A 447 32.29 -23.54 -3.02
N ASP A 448 33.25 -24.41 -3.37
CA ASP A 448 34.20 -24.25 -4.51
C ASP A 448 33.54 -24.20 -5.91
N GLU A 449 32.21 -24.31 -6.00
CA GLU A 449 31.41 -24.18 -7.22
C GLU A 449 31.11 -22.72 -7.61
N GLY A 450 31.50 -21.76 -6.78
CA GLY A 450 31.34 -20.33 -7.09
C GLY A 450 32.20 -19.86 -8.26
N ARG A 451 31.69 -18.89 -9.03
CA ARG A 451 32.42 -18.25 -10.14
C ARG A 451 32.81 -16.84 -9.76
N ALA A 452 34.08 -16.48 -9.96
CA ALA A 452 34.53 -15.09 -9.80
C ALA A 452 33.82 -14.17 -10.81
N SER A 453 33.34 -13.03 -10.32
CA SER A 453 32.68 -12.05 -11.19
C SER A 453 33.66 -11.41 -12.17
N GLU A 454 33.26 -11.36 -13.44
CA GLU A 454 33.90 -10.59 -14.51
C GLU A 454 33.10 -9.31 -14.83
N SER A 455 32.01 -9.08 -14.10
CA SER A 455 31.12 -7.92 -14.21
C SER A 455 30.97 -7.21 -12.85
N LYS A 456 30.14 -6.16 -12.80
CA LYS A 456 29.83 -5.46 -11.55
C LYS A 456 28.65 -6.07 -10.78
N ALA A 457 28.34 -7.34 -11.02
CA ALA A 457 27.24 -8.01 -10.34
C ALA A 457 27.57 -9.47 -10.02
N THR A 458 26.92 -9.98 -8.98
CA THR A 458 27.07 -11.36 -8.49
C THR A 458 25.68 -11.97 -8.31
N PHE A 459 25.50 -13.19 -8.83
CA PHE A 459 24.36 -14.03 -8.50
C PHE A 459 24.58 -14.68 -7.15
N GLU A 460 23.68 -14.42 -6.20
CA GLU A 460 23.61 -15.10 -4.92
C GLU A 460 22.49 -16.14 -4.97
N VAL A 461 22.83 -17.42 -4.82
CA VAL A 461 21.86 -18.53 -4.78
C VAL A 461 21.67 -19.01 -3.35
N TYR A 462 20.47 -18.86 -2.78
CA TYR A 462 20.19 -19.11 -1.38
C TYR A 462 18.89 -19.89 -1.17
N GLU A 463 18.77 -20.57 -0.02
CA GLU A 463 17.52 -21.21 0.41
C GLU A 463 16.67 -20.22 1.21
N ASP A 464 15.38 -20.10 0.85
CA ASP A 464 14.44 -19.25 1.57
C ASP A 464 13.92 -19.93 2.86
N ALA A 465 13.22 -19.17 3.71
CA ALA A 465 12.64 -19.70 4.96
C ALA A 465 11.60 -20.82 4.75
N GLY A 466 11.12 -21.02 3.51
CA GLY A 466 10.19 -22.07 3.12
C GLY A 466 10.87 -23.30 2.51
N GLY A 467 12.21 -23.38 2.53
CA GLY A 467 12.99 -24.48 1.98
C GLY A 467 13.05 -24.51 0.45
N LYS A 468 12.75 -23.38 -0.22
CA LYS A 468 12.87 -23.25 -1.67
C LYS A 468 14.12 -22.47 -2.01
N TRP A 469 14.79 -22.90 -3.07
CA TRP A 469 15.98 -22.24 -3.57
C TRP A 469 15.61 -21.03 -4.42
N ARG A 470 16.25 -19.90 -4.19
CA ARG A 470 16.10 -18.68 -4.96
C ARG A 470 17.47 -18.18 -5.39
N TRP A 471 17.46 -17.30 -6.38
CA TRP A 471 18.65 -16.56 -6.75
C TRP A 471 18.31 -15.09 -6.86
N ARG A 472 19.29 -14.25 -6.57
CA ARG A 472 19.21 -12.80 -6.81
C ARG A 472 20.49 -12.31 -7.44
N LEU A 473 20.38 -11.34 -8.33
CA LEU A 473 21.51 -10.66 -8.94
C LEU A 473 21.71 -9.32 -8.24
N VAL A 474 22.85 -9.17 -7.58
CA VAL A 474 23.20 -7.99 -6.78
C VAL A 474 24.36 -7.29 -7.47
N HIS A 475 24.22 -5.99 -7.72
CA HIS A 475 25.30 -5.17 -8.24
C HIS A 475 26.30 -4.85 -7.11
N ASP A 476 27.57 -4.57 -7.42
CA ASP A 476 28.65 -4.28 -6.46
C ASP A 476 28.37 -3.11 -5.50
N ASN A 477 27.38 -2.28 -5.84
CA ASN A 477 26.92 -1.17 -5.00
C ASN A 477 25.83 -1.59 -3.99
N GLY A 478 25.51 -2.88 -3.92
CA GLY A 478 24.48 -3.45 -3.04
C GLY A 478 23.07 -3.45 -3.63
N ASN A 479 22.86 -2.90 -4.83
CA ASN A 479 21.52 -2.83 -5.41
C ASN A 479 21.08 -4.18 -5.99
N LEU A 480 19.89 -4.62 -5.58
CA LEU A 480 19.21 -5.74 -6.21
C LEU A 480 18.76 -5.34 -7.62
N ILE A 481 19.34 -5.99 -8.63
CA ILE A 481 19.01 -5.73 -10.03
C ILE A 481 18.09 -6.79 -10.63
N ALA A 482 18.09 -8.04 -10.17
CA ALA A 482 17.13 -9.07 -10.59
C ALA A 482 16.89 -10.14 -9.52
N ASP A 483 15.76 -10.84 -9.58
CA ASP A 483 15.47 -12.04 -8.79
C ASP A 483 14.85 -13.14 -9.70
N SER A 484 14.95 -14.38 -9.24
CA SER A 484 14.27 -15.57 -9.75
C SER A 484 12.75 -15.45 -9.93
N GLY A 485 12.09 -14.57 -9.19
CA GLY A 485 10.63 -14.37 -9.20
C GLY A 485 9.80 -15.52 -8.60
N GLY A 486 10.42 -16.69 -8.38
CA GLY A 486 9.82 -17.88 -7.82
C GLY A 486 10.86 -18.81 -7.23
N GLY A 487 10.44 -19.63 -6.25
CA GLY A 487 11.34 -20.58 -5.59
C GLY A 487 11.46 -21.91 -6.35
N TYR A 488 12.68 -22.37 -6.53
CA TYR A 488 13.07 -23.66 -7.09
C TYR A 488 13.09 -24.77 -6.04
N ALA A 489 12.87 -26.01 -6.48
CA ALA A 489 12.85 -27.18 -5.58
C ALA A 489 14.24 -27.64 -5.12
N SER A 490 15.31 -27.16 -5.75
CA SER A 490 16.69 -27.57 -5.45
C SER A 490 17.70 -26.49 -5.83
N LYS A 491 18.87 -26.53 -5.20
CA LYS A 491 20.04 -25.69 -5.53
C LYS A 491 20.39 -25.78 -7.01
N SER A 492 20.49 -27.00 -7.54
CA SER A 492 20.79 -27.25 -8.96
C SER A 492 19.80 -26.56 -9.89
N ASN A 493 18.49 -26.63 -9.62
CA ASN A 493 17.49 -25.99 -10.48
C ASN A 493 17.59 -24.46 -10.45
N ALA A 494 17.99 -23.88 -9.31
CA ALA A 494 18.25 -22.44 -9.19
C ALA A 494 19.53 -22.06 -9.95
N THR A 495 20.58 -22.87 -9.89
CA THR A 495 21.82 -22.68 -10.67
C THR A 495 21.54 -22.76 -12.18
N ASP A 496 20.80 -23.76 -12.64
CA ASP A 496 20.39 -23.89 -14.05
C ASP A 496 19.54 -22.69 -14.53
N ALA A 497 18.82 -22.06 -13.62
CA ALA A 497 18.09 -20.84 -13.92
C ALA A 497 19.02 -19.62 -14.04
N VAL A 498 20.03 -19.52 -13.18
CA VAL A 498 21.08 -18.49 -13.29
C VAL A 498 21.81 -18.63 -14.63
N GLU A 499 22.21 -19.84 -15.02
CA GLU A 499 22.89 -20.07 -16.30
C GLU A 499 22.06 -19.58 -17.50
N ARG A 500 20.76 -19.90 -17.53
CA ARG A 500 19.84 -19.41 -18.58
C ARG A 500 19.70 -17.90 -18.59
N VAL A 501 19.66 -17.25 -17.43
CA VAL A 501 19.57 -15.78 -17.35
C VAL A 501 20.88 -15.14 -17.81
N SER A 502 22.03 -15.69 -17.42
CA SER A 502 23.35 -15.25 -17.88
C SER A 502 23.51 -15.37 -19.39
N GLU A 503 22.99 -16.45 -19.98
CA GLU A 503 23.04 -16.69 -21.43
C GLU A 503 22.07 -15.78 -22.21
N TYR A 504 20.83 -15.63 -21.75
CA TYR A 504 19.78 -15.00 -22.56
C TYR A 504 19.61 -13.51 -22.31
N ALA A 505 19.89 -13.02 -21.10
CA ALA A 505 19.67 -11.61 -20.77
C ALA A 505 20.50 -10.62 -21.62
N PRO A 506 21.77 -10.89 -21.98
CA PRO A 506 22.58 -9.96 -22.80
C PRO A 506 21.96 -9.65 -24.18
N ASP A 507 21.32 -10.63 -24.81
CA ASP A 507 20.79 -10.52 -26.17
C ASP A 507 19.26 -10.29 -26.22
N ALA A 508 18.57 -10.39 -25.08
CA ALA A 508 17.12 -10.24 -25.01
C ALA A 508 16.64 -8.81 -25.34
N GLY A 509 15.69 -8.68 -26.27
CA GLY A 509 15.03 -7.41 -26.61
C GLY A 509 14.04 -6.94 -25.54
N ALA A 510 13.74 -5.64 -25.47
CA ALA A 510 12.78 -5.07 -24.52
C ALA A 510 11.43 -4.74 -25.19
N LEU A 511 10.37 -5.43 -24.76
CA LEU A 511 8.98 -5.22 -25.17
C LEU A 511 8.31 -4.17 -24.28
N ALA A 512 7.64 -3.23 -24.93
CA ALA A 512 6.91 -2.13 -24.34
C ALA A 512 5.47 -2.53 -23.92
N ALA A 513 5.12 -2.54 -22.62
CA ALA A 513 3.70 -2.64 -22.24
C ALA A 513 2.93 -1.40 -22.72
N GLY A 514 2.09 -1.63 -23.72
CA GLY A 514 1.26 -0.64 -24.39
C GLY A 514 1.10 -0.92 -25.87
N SER A 515 2.03 -1.66 -26.50
CA SER A 515 1.95 -2.01 -27.92
C SER A 515 1.32 -3.40 -28.13
N ALA A 516 0.62 -3.55 -29.26
CA ALA A 516 0.40 -4.87 -29.85
C ALA A 516 1.73 -5.32 -30.47
N ALA A 517 1.98 -6.63 -30.53
CA ALA A 517 3.23 -7.16 -31.07
C ALA A 517 2.96 -8.14 -32.21
N PHE A 518 3.82 -8.10 -33.24
CA PHE A 518 3.79 -9.09 -34.30
C PHE A 518 4.49 -10.36 -33.83
N GLU A 519 3.72 -11.43 -33.63
CA GLU A 519 4.23 -12.78 -33.38
C GLU A 519 4.36 -13.51 -34.71
N ILE A 520 5.57 -13.97 -35.03
CA ILE A 520 5.86 -14.82 -36.19
C ILE A 520 6.08 -16.23 -35.68
N TYR A 521 5.31 -17.18 -36.18
CA TYR A 521 5.32 -18.57 -35.69
C TYR A 521 5.17 -19.55 -36.85
N GLU A 522 5.65 -20.77 -36.67
CA GLU A 522 5.41 -21.89 -37.58
C GLU A 522 4.13 -22.61 -37.16
N ASP A 523 3.25 -22.92 -38.11
CA ASP A 523 1.99 -23.61 -37.85
C ASP A 523 2.16 -25.14 -37.84
N THR A 524 1.08 -25.88 -37.57
CA THR A 524 1.11 -27.35 -37.57
C THR A 524 1.38 -28.00 -38.93
N ALA A 525 1.30 -27.23 -40.02
CA ALA A 525 1.59 -27.66 -41.38
C ALA A 525 3.03 -27.35 -41.81
N GLY A 526 3.83 -26.69 -40.95
CA GLY A 526 5.20 -26.27 -41.26
C GLY A 526 5.26 -24.95 -42.05
N GLU A 527 4.15 -24.23 -42.14
CA GLU A 527 4.08 -22.93 -42.81
C GLU A 527 4.30 -21.80 -41.80
N TRP A 528 5.04 -20.76 -42.20
CA TRP A 528 5.26 -19.58 -41.37
C TRP A 528 4.05 -18.65 -41.43
N ARG A 529 3.55 -18.22 -40.28
CA ARG A 529 2.45 -17.27 -40.16
C ARG A 529 2.82 -16.13 -39.23
N TRP A 530 2.10 -15.03 -39.34
CA TRP A 530 2.20 -13.93 -38.38
C TRP A 530 0.83 -13.60 -37.81
N ARG A 531 0.80 -13.11 -36.57
CA ARG A 531 -0.38 -12.49 -35.98
C ARG A 531 0.00 -11.28 -35.16
N LEU A 532 -0.79 -10.21 -35.27
CA LEU A 532 -0.69 -9.05 -34.41
C LEU A 532 -1.53 -9.31 -33.16
N ARG A 533 -0.86 -9.61 -32.04
CA ARG A 533 -1.53 -9.89 -30.77
C ARG A 533 -1.51 -8.66 -29.88
N HIS A 534 -2.67 -8.27 -29.39
CA HIS A 534 -2.77 -7.29 -28.31
C HIS A 534 -2.55 -7.99 -26.96
N ARG A 535 -1.96 -7.28 -25.97
CA ARG A 535 -1.59 -7.86 -24.66
C ARG A 535 -2.74 -8.49 -23.85
N ASN A 536 -4.00 -8.24 -24.22
CA ASN A 536 -5.16 -8.90 -23.61
C ASN A 536 -5.48 -10.29 -24.20
N GLY A 537 -4.62 -10.81 -25.08
CA GLY A 537 -4.79 -12.08 -25.77
C GLY A 537 -5.55 -11.99 -27.09
N ASN A 538 -6.16 -10.84 -27.39
CA ASN A 538 -6.92 -10.67 -28.62
C ASN A 538 -5.99 -10.59 -29.83
N VAL A 539 -6.26 -11.39 -30.85
CA VAL A 539 -5.67 -11.22 -32.17
C VAL A 539 -6.36 -10.02 -32.85
N LEU A 540 -5.57 -9.02 -33.22
CA LEU A 540 -6.06 -7.84 -33.93
C LEU A 540 -6.03 -8.03 -35.45
N ALA A 541 -5.05 -8.80 -35.94
CA ALA A 541 -4.93 -9.21 -37.33
C ALA A 541 -4.04 -10.45 -37.43
N ASP A 542 -4.19 -11.23 -38.49
CA ASP A 542 -3.27 -12.31 -38.84
C ASP A 542 -2.99 -12.36 -40.34
N SER A 543 -2.06 -13.23 -40.74
CA SER A 543 -1.59 -13.35 -42.11
C SER A 543 -2.67 -13.80 -43.10
N GLY A 544 -3.73 -14.49 -42.66
CA GLY A 544 -4.75 -15.11 -43.52
C GLY A 544 -4.25 -16.25 -44.41
N GLU A 545 -2.95 -16.30 -44.71
CA GLU A 545 -2.24 -17.31 -45.49
C GLU A 545 -0.95 -17.78 -44.78
N GLY A 546 -0.42 -18.94 -45.19
CA GLY A 546 0.88 -19.46 -44.77
C GLY A 546 2.01 -19.03 -45.72
N TYR A 547 3.21 -18.84 -45.19
CA TYR A 547 4.41 -18.50 -45.94
C TYR A 547 5.43 -19.64 -45.92
N ASP A 548 6.12 -19.85 -47.04
CA ASP A 548 7.12 -20.91 -47.17
C ASP A 548 8.39 -20.67 -46.32
N SER A 549 8.58 -19.46 -45.81
CA SER A 549 9.75 -19.12 -44.99
C SER A 549 9.47 -18.02 -43.97
N ARG A 550 10.23 -18.04 -42.86
CA ARG A 550 10.22 -16.99 -41.84
C ARG A 550 10.50 -15.61 -42.43
N SER A 551 11.44 -15.51 -43.37
CA SER A 551 11.77 -14.25 -44.04
C SER A 551 10.59 -13.69 -44.82
N SER A 552 9.84 -14.55 -45.51
CA SER A 552 8.61 -14.15 -46.23
C SER A 552 7.53 -13.64 -45.27
N ALA A 553 7.38 -14.26 -44.08
CA ALA A 553 6.48 -13.77 -43.04
C ALA A 553 6.91 -12.42 -42.46
N VAL A 554 8.22 -12.19 -42.28
CA VAL A 554 8.78 -10.89 -41.84
C VAL A 554 8.54 -9.80 -42.89
N GLU A 555 8.73 -10.10 -44.17
CA GLU A 555 8.43 -9.18 -45.27
C GLU A 555 6.95 -8.82 -45.32
N ALA A 556 6.07 -9.81 -45.09
CA ALA A 556 4.63 -9.58 -44.99
C ALA A 556 4.28 -8.62 -43.85
N VAL A 557 4.85 -8.81 -42.66
CA VAL A 557 4.70 -7.89 -41.52
C VAL A 557 5.20 -6.49 -41.88
N THR A 558 6.36 -6.38 -42.54
CA THR A 558 6.90 -5.08 -42.99
C THR A 558 5.92 -4.34 -43.90
N ARG A 559 5.27 -5.06 -44.83
CA ARG A 559 4.23 -4.48 -45.72
C ARG A 559 2.99 -4.06 -44.94
N VAL A 560 2.58 -4.81 -43.91
CA VAL A 560 1.46 -4.43 -43.03
C VAL A 560 1.79 -3.15 -42.26
N LYS A 561 2.99 -3.05 -41.65
CA LYS A 561 3.44 -1.85 -40.92
C LYS A 561 3.50 -0.62 -41.82
N ALA A 562 3.92 -0.79 -43.08
CA ALA A 562 4.01 0.30 -44.04
C ALA A 562 2.64 0.79 -44.55
N ASN A 563 1.67 -0.11 -44.73
CA ASN A 563 0.42 0.22 -45.42
C ASN A 563 -0.79 0.38 -44.48
N ALA A 564 -0.86 -0.34 -43.36
CA ALA A 564 -2.02 -0.30 -42.48
C ALA A 564 -2.34 1.11 -41.91
N PRO A 565 -1.37 1.94 -41.49
CA PRO A 565 -1.66 3.25 -40.88
C PRO A 565 -2.37 4.23 -41.82
N GLY A 566 -2.02 4.20 -43.12
CA GLY A 566 -2.57 5.10 -44.14
C GLY A 566 -3.66 4.51 -45.03
N ALA A 567 -4.01 3.23 -44.87
CA ALA A 567 -4.97 2.54 -45.75
C ALA A 567 -6.38 3.10 -45.58
N GLU A 568 -7.08 3.43 -46.66
CA GLU A 568 -8.50 3.81 -46.62
C GLU A 568 -9.41 2.62 -46.31
N THR A 569 -10.62 2.86 -45.80
CA THR A 569 -11.63 1.80 -45.59
C THR A 569 -12.70 1.88 -46.67
N VAL A 570 -12.92 0.77 -47.37
CA VAL A 570 -14.04 0.60 -48.30
C VAL A 570 -14.97 -0.50 -47.81
N GLU A 571 -16.27 -0.30 -48.03
CA GLU A 571 -17.29 -1.29 -47.72
C GLU A 571 -17.58 -2.11 -48.98
N LYS A 572 -17.61 -3.44 -48.86
CA LYS A 572 -17.88 -4.36 -49.97
C LYS A 572 -19.13 -5.20 -49.77
#